data_AF-A0A399RFW7-F1
#
_entry.id   AF-A0A399RFW7-F1
#
_cell.length_a   1.000
_cell.length_b   1.000
_cell.length_c   1.000
_cell.angle_alpha   90.00
_cell.angle_beta   90.00
_cell.angle_gamma   90.00
#
_symmetry.space_group_name_H-M   'P 1'
#
loop_
_entity.id
_entity.type
_entity.pdbx_description
1 polymer ?
#
loop_
_entity_poly.entity_id
_entity_poly.type
_entity_poly.pdbx_seq_one_letter_code
_entity_poly.pdbx_strand_id
1 'polypeptide(L)'
;MQKVTIYTRAFCPFCTRAVSLLKQKGVDFKEIDAGMDPDKKQEMVSRANGARTFPQIFVGDTHIGGCDEMMALERAGKLDPMIEAV
;
A
#
# COMPACT_ATOMS: atom_id res chain seq x y z
N MET A 1 -14.02 6.72 6.15
CA MET A 1 -12.62 6.33 6.41
C MET A 1 -12.32 5.07 5.61
N GLN A 2 -11.53 5.18 4.55
CA GLN A 2 -11.17 4.03 3.74
C GLN A 2 -10.05 3.23 4.40
N LYS A 3 -10.19 1.89 4.41
CA LYS A 3 -9.17 0.99 4.95
C LYS A 3 -7.99 0.93 4.00
N VAL A 4 -6.86 1.52 4.40
CA VAL A 4 -5.61 1.36 3.66
C VAL A 4 -5.03 -0.01 3.98
N THR A 5 -4.65 -0.78 2.97
CA THR A 5 -3.96 -2.07 3.14
C THR A 5 -2.65 -2.01 2.35
N ILE A 6 -1.55 -2.31 3.00
CA ILE A 6 -0.23 -2.36 2.38
C ILE A 6 0.35 -3.75 2.51
N TYR A 7 0.67 -4.36 1.38
CA TYR A 7 1.41 -5.60 1.32
C TYR A 7 2.91 -5.30 1.30
N THR A 8 3.60 -5.76 2.33
CA THR A 8 5.04 -5.57 2.52
C THR A 8 5.76 -6.91 2.48
N ARG A 9 7.09 -6.85 2.52
CA ARG A 9 7.94 -8.02 2.70
C ARG A 9 9.08 -7.65 3.63
N ALA A 10 9.54 -8.63 4.40
CA ALA A 10 10.80 -8.52 5.15
C ALA A 10 11.95 -8.03 4.25
N PHE A 11 12.81 -7.17 4.81
CA PHE A 11 13.98 -6.58 4.14
C PHE A 11 13.68 -5.71 2.90
N CYS A 12 12.58 -4.95 2.92
CA CYS A 12 12.27 -4.01 1.83
C CYS A 12 12.30 -2.54 2.29
N PRO A 13 13.29 -1.74 1.87
CA PRO A 13 13.39 -0.33 2.27
C PRO A 13 12.23 0.53 1.73
N PHE A 14 11.65 0.14 0.60
CA PHE A 14 10.49 0.84 0.01
C PHE A 14 9.22 0.67 0.85
N CYS A 15 9.04 -0.50 1.47
CA CYS A 15 7.90 -0.74 2.36
C CYS A 15 7.95 0.19 3.57
N THR A 16 9.13 0.32 4.20
CA THR A 16 9.33 1.22 5.34
C THR A 16 9.00 2.68 4.99
N ARG A 17 9.35 3.13 3.77
CA ARG A 17 9.03 4.49 3.31
C ARG A 17 7.52 4.71 3.18
N ALA A 18 6.81 3.81 2.52
CA ALA A 18 5.36 3.89 2.36
C ALA A 18 4.63 3.86 3.72
N VAL A 19 5.04 2.97 4.62
CA VAL A 19 4.51 2.90 5.99
C VAL A 19 4.76 4.19 6.76
N SER A 20 5.99 4.72 6.69
CA SER A 20 6.34 5.98 7.35
C SER A 20 5.49 7.14 6.85
N LEU A 21 5.14 7.16 5.56
CA LEU A 21 4.29 8.18 4.98
C LEU A 21 2.86 8.12 5.54
N LEU A 22 2.26 6.93 5.54
CA LEU A 22 0.92 6.72 6.09
C LEU A 22 0.85 7.09 7.57
N LYS A 23 1.90 6.74 8.34
CA LYS A 23 2.04 7.15 9.74
C LYS A 23 2.17 8.66 9.90
N GLN A 24 2.94 9.34 9.05
CA GLN A 24 3.05 10.81 9.09
C GLN A 24 1.70 11.49 8.81
N LYS A 25 0.89 10.92 7.92
CA LYS A 25 -0.46 11.41 7.63
C LYS A 25 -1.49 11.03 8.71
N GLY A 26 -1.12 10.21 9.69
CA GLY A 26 -2.01 9.80 10.77
C GLY A 26 -3.16 8.89 10.32
N VAL A 27 -2.99 8.18 9.22
CA VAL A 27 -4.02 7.30 8.66
C VAL A 27 -3.86 5.88 9.19
N ASP A 28 -4.99 5.25 9.53
CA ASP A 28 -5.03 3.82 9.85
C ASP A 28 -4.81 2.96 8.60
N PHE A 29 -3.78 2.13 8.64
CA PHE A 29 -3.47 1.17 7.59
C PHE A 29 -3.19 -0.21 8.15
N LYS A 30 -3.48 -1.23 7.34
CA LYS A 30 -3.21 -2.63 7.62
C LYS A 30 -1.96 -3.06 6.86
N GLU A 31 -0.89 -3.33 7.59
CA GLU A 31 0.30 -3.96 7.04
C GLU A 31 0.13 -5.49 6.98
N ILE A 32 0.42 -6.08 5.83
CA ILE A 32 0.37 -7.53 5.60
C ILE A 32 1.71 -7.96 5.02
N ASP A 33 2.46 -8.80 5.73
CA ASP A 33 3.66 -9.43 5.16
C ASP A 33 3.22 -10.52 4.17
N ALA A 34 3.50 -10.29 2.89
CA ALA A 34 3.31 -11.25 1.81
C ALA A 34 4.66 -11.73 1.24
N GLY A 35 5.75 -11.43 1.95
CA GLY A 35 7.09 -11.91 1.64
C GLY A 35 7.30 -13.34 2.09
N MET A 36 6.84 -13.68 3.30
CA MET A 36 6.96 -15.03 3.86
C MET A 36 5.70 -15.89 3.68
N ASP A 37 4.53 -15.29 3.51
CA ASP A 37 3.26 -16.02 3.35
C ASP A 37 2.86 -16.18 1.86
N PRO A 38 2.93 -17.40 1.29
CA PRO A 38 2.56 -17.64 -0.11
C PRO A 38 1.07 -17.37 -0.38
N ASP A 39 0.19 -17.66 0.58
CA ASP A 39 -1.25 -17.34 0.48
C ASP A 39 -1.49 -15.83 0.39
N LYS A 40 -0.81 -15.04 1.24
CA LYS A 40 -0.91 -13.57 1.21
C LYS A 40 -0.31 -12.99 -0.06
N LYS A 41 0.78 -13.57 -0.56
CA LYS A 41 1.34 -13.21 -1.85
C LYS A 41 0.36 -13.47 -2.99
N GLN A 42 -0.35 -14.60 -2.98
CA GLN A 42 -1.32 -14.92 -4.02
C GLN A 42 -2.54 -14.01 -3.94
N GLU A 43 -3.03 -13.70 -2.74
CA GLU A 43 -4.07 -12.68 -2.51
C GLU A 43 -3.64 -11.31 -3.05
N MET A 44 -2.42 -10.87 -2.73
CA MET A 44 -1.85 -9.62 -3.22
C MET A 44 -1.79 -9.59 -4.75
N VAL A 45 -1.25 -10.63 -5.38
CA VAL A 45 -1.10 -10.70 -6.84
C VAL A 45 -2.47 -10.67 -7.53
N SER A 46 -3.45 -11.41 -7.00
CA SER A 46 -4.82 -11.38 -7.53
C SER A 46 -5.45 -9.99 -7.40
N ARG A 47 -5.24 -9.31 -6.27
CA ARG A 47 -5.74 -7.94 -6.05
C ARG A 47 -5.01 -6.90 -6.90
N ALA A 48 -3.72 -7.10 -7.14
CA ALA A 48 -2.86 -6.19 -7.89
C ALA A 48 -2.89 -6.45 -9.41
N ASN A 49 -3.92 -7.13 -9.93
CA ASN A 49 -4.07 -7.50 -11.35
C ASN A 49 -2.82 -8.20 -11.94
N GLY A 50 -2.18 -9.07 -11.17
CA GLY A 50 -0.98 -9.80 -11.58
C GLY A 50 0.35 -9.12 -11.21
N ALA A 51 0.32 -7.91 -10.63
CA ALA A 51 1.54 -7.25 -10.18
C ALA A 51 2.17 -8.00 -8.99
N ARG A 52 3.48 -8.23 -9.09
CA ARG A 52 4.30 -8.97 -8.10
C ARG A 52 5.34 -8.10 -7.41
N THR A 53 5.33 -6.80 -7.68
CA THR A 53 6.27 -5.83 -7.10
C THR A 53 5.88 -5.53 -5.65
N PHE A 54 6.83 -5.17 -4.80
CA PHE A 54 6.58 -4.78 -3.42
C PHE A 54 7.15 -3.39 -3.15
N PRO A 55 6.47 -2.53 -2.37
CA PRO A 55 5.16 -2.74 -1.74
C PRO A 55 3.99 -2.70 -2.72
N GLN A 56 2.84 -3.28 -2.35
CA GLN A 56 1.55 -3.04 -3.03
C GLN A 56 0.58 -2.34 -2.08
N ILE A 57 0.05 -1.20 -2.49
CA ILE A 57 -0.82 -0.38 -1.64
C ILE A 57 -2.23 -0.37 -2.22
N PHE A 58 -3.19 -0.57 -1.34
CA PHE A 58 -4.62 -0.59 -1.63
C PHE A 58 -5.31 0.36 -0.68
N VAL A 59 -6.28 1.11 -1.20
CA VAL A 59 -7.13 2.01 -0.43
C VAL A 59 -8.57 1.59 -0.68
N GLY A 60 -9.17 0.91 0.31
CA GLY A 60 -10.44 0.20 0.12
C GLY A 60 -10.30 -0.87 -0.98
N ASP A 61 -11.09 -0.73 -2.03
CA ASP A 61 -11.06 -1.60 -3.22
C ASP A 61 -10.16 -1.05 -4.34
N THR A 62 -9.60 0.16 -4.16
CA THR A 62 -8.76 0.81 -5.17
C THR A 62 -7.31 0.39 -5.03
N HIS A 63 -6.74 -0.16 -6.10
CA HIS A 63 -5.32 -0.46 -6.19
C HIS A 63 -4.53 0.81 -6.55
N ILE A 64 -3.64 1.23 -5.66
CA ILE A 64 -2.76 2.40 -5.89
C ILE A 64 -1.52 2.01 -6.70
N GLY A 65 -0.98 0.82 -6.44
CA GLY A 65 0.27 0.34 -7.03
C GLY A 65 1.41 0.30 -6.02
N GLY A 66 2.60 0.65 -6.50
CA GLY A 66 3.85 0.61 -5.75
C GLY A 66 4.11 1.81 -4.84
N CYS A 67 5.31 1.80 -4.25
CA CYS A 67 5.82 2.94 -3.48
C CYS A 67 5.96 4.19 -4.36
N ASP A 68 6.35 4.04 -5.62
CA ASP A 68 6.56 5.14 -6.55
C ASP A 68 5.24 5.80 -6.92
N GLU A 69 4.21 5.01 -7.25
CA GLU A 69 2.86 5.51 -7.53
C GLU A 69 2.25 6.21 -6.31
N MET A 70 2.42 5.64 -5.12
CA MET A 70 1.96 6.27 -3.88
C MET A 70 2.64 7.63 -3.65
N MET A 71 3.96 7.70 -3.76
CA MET A 71 4.69 8.96 -3.62
C MET A 71 4.34 9.96 -4.74
N ALA A 72 4.05 9.50 -5.95
CA ALA A 72 3.59 10.35 -7.04
C ALA A 72 2.22 10.95 -6.73
N LEU A 73 1.28 10.17 -6.19
CA LEU A 73 -0.04 10.65 -5.76
C LEU A 73 0.04 11.63 -4.60
N GLU A 74 0.92 11.36 -3.62
CA GLU A 74 1.18 12.27 -2.51
C GLU A 74 1.74 13.60 -3.00
N ARG A 75 2.77 13.58 -3.85
CA ARG A 75 3.33 14.80 -4.46
C ARG A 75 2.30 15.56 -5.30
N ALA A 76 1.34 14.85 -5.88
CA ALA A 76 0.22 15.43 -6.60
C ALA A 76 -0.93 15.90 -5.70
N GLY A 77 -0.87 15.68 -4.38
CA GLY A 77 -1.96 16.00 -3.43
C GLY A 77 -3.21 15.15 -3.62
N LYS A 78 -3.12 14.03 -4.34
CA LYS A 78 -4.24 13.13 -4.64
C LYS A 78 -4.35 11.97 -3.67
N LEU A 79 -3.28 11.67 -2.91
CA LEU A 79 -3.30 10.59 -1.94
C LEU A 79 -4.24 10.90 -0.76
N ASP A 80 -4.17 12.13 -0.24
CA ASP A 80 -5.00 12.61 0.88
C ASP A 80 -6.50 12.38 0.66
N PRO A 81 -7.13 12.85 -0.44
CA PRO A 81 -8.55 12.61 -0.66
C PRO A 81 -8.91 11.13 -0.86
N MET A 82 -7.96 10.26 -1.23
CA MET A 82 -8.23 8.83 -1.34
C MET A 82 -8.27 8.15 0.04
N ILE A 83 -7.37 8.55 0.94
CA ILE A 83 -7.26 7.96 2.28
C ILE A 83 -8.19 8.63 3.31
N GLU A 84 -8.47 9.92 3.16
CA GLU A 84 -9.40 10.70 3.99
C GLU A 84 -10.86 10.64 3.51
N ALA A 85 -11.18 9.97 2.39
CA ALA A 85 -12.56 9.86 1.93
C ALA A 85 -13.47 9.29 3.03
N VAL A 86 -14.23 10.25 3.60
CA VAL A 86 -15.27 10.30 4.64
C VAL A 86 -15.69 8.99 5.28
#